data_AF-D6A711-F1
#
_entry.id   AF-D6A711-F1
#
_cell.length_a   1.000
_cell.length_b   1.000
_cell.length_c   1.000
_cell.angle_alpha   90.00
_cell.angle_beta   90.00
_cell.angle_gamma   90.00
#
_symmetry.space_group_name_H-M   'P 1'
#
loop_
_entity.id
_entity.type
_entity.pdbx_description
1 polymer ?
#
loop_
_entity_poly.entity_id
_entity_poly.type
_entity_poly.pdbx_seq_one_letter_code
_entity_poly.pdbx_strand_id
1 'polypeptide(L)'
;MVDGGGFDTAAPVLVFGVDHTTALSVRSAQCPGCQTRVRACHAKECVTRGGSMAAGSDGWVGMGWDWTDAAEIRRRLDGGADPEHWSGGRPLHRAAVFGSSQVIAELAGRVADVDALENGVTALWEAVVSRKPDNARALAAAGADPWRPSLGGWSPGRLALAGPTPDLFPVPEGECLTDTERAVAQEAHRLTTALGTFSYDGTGLACVAGIDAAEAVRRLQAVLMAHEVIDELLEDPYEYDADESLRIVGVTSVPGGCIVTQPWGYAPQMPGVLTRLSTGTVCYGLYANPKSGNQGSIARDGAVEGWDLHPGGGPNEHDTPEEVLVSYLYQGNAVAYSCAFAGLRPTDARGVVGPPDAWIELPRRDYWGH
;
A
#
# COMPACT_ATOMS: atom_id res chain seq x y z
N MET A 1 6.57 26.75 -36.14
CA MET A 1 5.13 26.90 -35.87
C MET A 1 4.65 25.59 -35.27
N VAL A 2 3.86 25.72 -34.20
CA VAL A 2 3.25 24.68 -33.34
C VAL A 2 4.26 23.99 -32.39
N ASP A 3 4.54 24.57 -31.22
CA ASP A 3 3.79 24.59 -29.93
C ASP A 3 3.97 23.31 -29.10
N GLY A 4 4.67 23.49 -27.98
CA GLY A 4 4.87 22.51 -26.93
C GLY A 4 3.71 22.53 -25.92
N GLY A 5 3.16 21.35 -25.62
CA GLY A 5 2.26 21.12 -24.50
C GLY A 5 3.04 20.51 -23.34
N GLY A 6 2.98 21.18 -22.18
CA GLY A 6 3.58 20.73 -20.93
C GLY A 6 2.86 19.51 -20.35
N PHE A 7 3.65 18.60 -19.79
CA PHE A 7 3.16 17.53 -18.94
C PHE A 7 2.99 18.07 -17.52
N ASP A 8 1.75 18.03 -17.04
CA ASP A 8 1.38 18.35 -15.67
C ASP A 8 1.75 17.14 -14.79
N THR A 9 2.75 17.30 -13.95
CA THR A 9 3.22 16.25 -13.03
C THR A 9 2.37 16.27 -11.77
N ALA A 10 1.31 15.46 -11.73
CA ALA A 10 0.65 15.11 -10.48
C ALA A 10 1.58 14.15 -9.69
N ALA A 11 1.99 14.58 -8.50
CA ALA A 11 2.81 13.78 -7.60
C ALA A 11 1.94 12.72 -6.88
N PRO A 12 2.35 11.44 -6.83
CA PRO A 12 1.65 10.45 -6.02
C PRO A 12 1.89 10.70 -4.53
N VAL A 13 0.82 10.68 -3.75
CA VAL A 13 0.86 10.77 -2.28
C VAL A 13 1.29 9.40 -1.74
N LEU A 14 2.54 9.32 -1.29
CA LEU A 14 3.09 8.16 -0.57
C LEU A 14 2.42 8.03 0.80
N VAL A 15 1.64 6.97 1.01
CA VAL A 15 1.16 6.55 2.32
C VAL A 15 2.32 5.83 3.03
N PHE A 16 3.09 6.59 3.82
CA PHE A 16 4.11 6.02 4.69
C PHE A 16 3.46 5.42 5.94
N GLY A 17 3.55 4.09 6.10
CA GLY A 17 3.47 3.46 7.42
C GLY A 17 4.78 3.71 8.15
N VAL A 18 4.74 4.46 9.26
CA VAL A 18 5.91 4.66 10.12
C VAL A 18 5.56 4.22 11.53
N ASP A 19 6.18 3.12 11.96
CA ASP A 19 6.27 2.73 13.36
C ASP A 19 7.22 3.69 14.09
N HIS A 20 6.76 4.29 15.18
CA HIS A 20 7.54 5.21 16.00
C HIS A 20 7.95 4.57 17.33
N THR A 21 9.24 4.20 17.45
CA THR A 21 9.95 4.13 18.73
C THR A 21 11.39 4.55 18.55
N THR A 22 11.69 5.85 18.69
CA THR A 22 12.69 6.39 19.63
C THR A 22 12.85 7.91 19.46
N ALA A 23 12.70 8.64 20.56
CA ALA A 23 12.92 10.07 20.65
C ALA A 23 14.42 10.38 20.78
N LEU A 24 14.95 11.27 19.93
CA LEU A 24 16.22 11.95 20.17
C LEU A 24 16.05 13.46 19.98
N SER A 25 16.18 14.15 21.10
CA SER A 25 16.16 15.61 21.23
C SER A 25 17.39 16.22 20.56
N VAL A 26 17.19 17.17 19.63
CA VAL A 26 18.28 18.06 19.17
C VAL A 26 17.92 19.49 19.54
N ARG A 27 18.79 20.08 20.38
CA ARG A 27 18.69 21.44 20.90
C ARG A 27 19.16 22.47 19.86
N SER A 28 18.57 23.65 19.99
CA SER A 28 18.88 24.93 19.36
C SER A 28 20.37 25.24 19.14
N ALA A 29 20.70 25.77 17.96
CA ALA A 29 21.89 26.57 17.74
C ALA A 29 21.53 27.83 16.94
N GLN A 30 21.56 28.97 17.63
CA GLN A 30 21.53 30.31 17.05
C GLN A 30 22.86 30.60 16.35
N CYS A 31 22.80 31.17 15.15
CA CYS A 31 23.96 31.74 14.46
C CYS A 31 23.95 33.26 14.63
N PRO A 32 25.00 33.86 15.22
CA PRO A 32 25.08 35.29 15.51
C PRO A 32 25.71 36.06 14.34
N GLY A 33 25.06 37.14 13.88
CA GLY A 33 25.74 38.17 13.10
C GLY A 33 24.94 38.76 11.94
N CYS A 34 24.10 39.74 12.22
CA CYS A 34 24.00 40.92 11.35
C CYS A 34 23.37 42.06 12.13
N GLN A 35 24.22 42.95 12.63
CA GLN A 35 23.83 44.23 13.21
C GLN A 35 23.59 45.21 12.06
N THR A 36 22.37 45.68 11.85
CA THR A 36 22.17 47.02 11.30
C THR A 36 20.88 47.64 11.83
N ARG A 37 21.03 48.65 12.68
CA ARG A 37 19.99 49.60 13.08
C ARG A 37 19.89 50.68 12.01
N VAL A 38 18.69 50.96 11.49
CA VAL A 38 18.35 52.31 10.99
C VAL A 38 16.99 52.70 11.54
N ARG A 39 16.92 53.95 12.01
CA ARG A 39 15.84 54.56 12.77
C ARG A 39 14.65 54.98 11.87
N ALA A 40 13.51 55.06 12.56
CA ALA A 40 12.20 55.62 12.22
C ALA A 40 12.14 56.79 11.22
N CYS A 41 11.08 56.79 10.41
CA CYS A 41 10.37 57.97 9.95
C CYS A 41 8.84 57.76 10.10
N HIS A 42 8.17 58.80 10.61
CA HIS A 42 6.76 58.83 11.02
C HIS A 42 5.76 58.93 9.84
N ALA A 43 4.54 58.51 10.16
CA ALA A 43 3.33 58.39 9.36
C ALA A 43 2.78 59.67 8.71
N LYS A 44 2.00 59.49 7.62
CA LYS A 44 0.68 60.14 7.41
C LYS A 44 -0.15 59.49 6.28
N GLU A 45 -1.33 59.03 6.68
CA GLU A 45 -2.64 59.01 5.97
C GLU A 45 -2.78 58.41 4.56
N CYS A 46 -3.45 57.25 4.48
CA CYS A 46 -4.42 56.98 3.42
C CYS A 46 -5.57 56.14 4.00
N VAL A 47 -6.72 56.78 4.20
CA VAL A 47 -8.01 56.11 4.47
C VAL A 47 -8.54 55.60 3.14
N THR A 48 -8.80 54.30 3.00
CA THR A 48 -9.85 53.79 2.09
C THR A 48 -10.20 52.33 2.40
N ARG A 49 -11.47 52.12 2.76
CA ARG A 49 -12.31 50.91 2.61
C ARG A 49 -11.75 49.60 3.21
N GLY A 50 -12.19 49.34 4.44
CA GLY A 50 -12.11 48.02 5.07
C GLY A 50 -12.96 46.98 4.32
N GLY A 51 -12.30 46.24 3.45
CA GLY A 51 -12.68 44.91 3.01
C GLY A 51 -11.46 44.02 3.17
N SER A 52 -11.10 43.67 4.41
CA SER A 52 -9.99 42.77 4.70
C SER A 52 -10.51 41.34 4.70
N MET A 53 -10.40 40.64 3.57
CA MET A 53 -10.30 39.18 3.60
C MET A 53 -8.97 38.85 4.30
N ALA A 54 -9.04 38.61 5.61
CA ALA A 54 -7.95 37.91 6.28
C ALA A 54 -7.96 36.48 5.74
N ALA A 55 -6.87 36.06 5.10
CA ALA A 55 -6.58 34.65 4.89
C ALA A 55 -6.39 34.03 6.28
N GLY A 56 -7.49 33.67 6.93
CA GLY A 56 -7.48 32.97 8.20
C GLY A 56 -6.88 31.59 7.97
N SER A 57 -5.99 31.15 8.86
CA SER A 57 -5.59 29.74 8.86
C SER A 57 -6.84 28.88 8.97
N ASP A 58 -6.85 27.73 8.33
CA ASP A 58 -7.89 26.68 8.39
C ASP A 58 -8.30 26.22 9.81
N GLY A 59 -7.65 26.74 10.86
CA GLY A 59 -7.94 26.46 12.28
C GLY A 59 -7.32 25.16 12.78
N TRP A 60 -6.57 24.47 11.92
CA TRP A 60 -5.89 23.22 12.20
C TRP A 60 -4.40 23.39 12.45
N VAL A 61 -3.93 24.62 12.68
CA VAL A 61 -2.52 24.88 12.99
C VAL A 61 -2.05 24.01 14.16
N GLY A 62 -0.93 23.32 13.95
CA GLY A 62 -0.34 22.39 14.92
C GLY A 62 -1.11 21.09 15.11
N MET A 63 -2.21 20.86 14.38
CA MET A 63 -2.83 19.54 14.33
C MET A 63 -1.92 18.61 13.52
N GLY A 64 -1.49 17.51 14.14
CA GLY A 64 -0.66 16.51 13.52
C GLY A 64 -1.46 15.48 12.75
N TRP A 65 -1.09 14.22 12.88
CA TRP A 65 -1.72 13.10 12.18
C TRP A 65 -2.70 12.31 13.04
N ASP A 66 -2.82 12.65 14.33
CA ASP A 66 -3.72 12.02 15.30
C ASP A 66 -5.09 12.72 15.28
N TRP A 67 -6.10 11.99 14.79
CA TRP A 67 -7.48 12.47 14.65
C TRP A 67 -8.43 11.75 15.61
N THR A 68 -7.93 11.28 16.76
CA THR A 68 -8.73 10.45 17.68
C THR A 68 -9.41 11.23 18.82
N ASP A 69 -8.88 12.41 19.19
CA ASP A 69 -9.41 13.25 20.28
C ASP A 69 -10.61 14.10 19.84
N ALA A 70 -11.82 13.59 20.08
CA ALA A 70 -13.07 14.30 19.77
C ALA A 70 -13.24 15.62 20.55
N ALA A 71 -12.68 15.76 21.74
CA ALA A 71 -12.79 16.99 22.51
C ALA A 71 -11.91 18.10 21.93
N GLU A 72 -10.69 17.75 21.49
CA GLU A 72 -9.83 18.67 20.75
C GLU A 72 -10.48 19.10 19.43
N ILE A 73 -10.96 18.13 18.64
CA ILE A 73 -11.60 18.41 17.34
C ILE A 73 -12.82 19.32 17.53
N ARG A 74 -13.71 19.00 18.48
CA ARG A 74 -14.88 19.85 18.81
C ARG A 74 -14.43 21.27 19.16
N ARG A 75 -13.45 21.42 20.06
CA ARG A 75 -12.96 22.74 20.50
C ARG A 75 -12.40 23.57 19.33
N ARG A 76 -11.69 22.95 18.40
CA ARG A 76 -11.15 23.63 17.21
C ARG A 76 -12.28 24.08 16.28
N LEU A 77 -13.23 23.20 16.01
CA LEU A 77 -14.39 23.51 15.17
C LEU A 77 -15.27 24.61 15.78
N ASP A 78 -15.51 24.56 17.09
CA ASP A 78 -16.23 25.62 17.82
C ASP A 78 -15.44 26.96 17.81
N GLY A 79 -14.12 26.88 17.68
CA GLY A 79 -13.21 28.01 17.49
C GLY A 79 -13.14 28.53 16.05
N GLY A 80 -13.92 27.98 15.12
CA GLY A 80 -13.96 28.41 13.72
C GLY A 80 -12.97 27.71 12.80
N ALA A 81 -12.43 26.55 13.19
CA ALA A 81 -11.69 25.70 12.26
C ALA A 81 -12.59 25.22 11.11
N ASP A 82 -12.02 25.17 9.91
CA ASP A 82 -12.74 24.81 8.69
C ASP A 82 -12.95 23.28 8.64
N PRO A 83 -14.20 22.78 8.71
CA PRO A 83 -14.46 21.34 8.64
C PRO A 83 -14.18 20.73 7.25
N GLU A 84 -14.03 21.55 6.21
CA GLU A 84 -13.85 21.10 4.82
C GLU A 84 -12.38 21.08 4.39
N HIS A 85 -11.52 21.91 5.01
CA HIS A 85 -10.14 22.08 4.57
C HIS A 85 -9.14 21.97 5.71
N TRP A 86 -8.09 21.19 5.47
CA TRP A 86 -6.87 21.11 6.26
C TRP A 86 -5.68 20.96 5.31
N SER A 87 -4.48 21.38 5.73
CA SER A 87 -3.26 21.24 4.92
C SER A 87 -2.98 19.83 4.39
N GLY A 88 -3.52 18.79 5.04
CA GLY A 88 -3.38 17.39 4.64
C GLY A 88 -4.57 16.82 3.86
N GLY A 89 -5.54 17.65 3.45
CA GLY A 89 -6.73 17.22 2.73
C GLY A 89 -8.05 17.59 3.42
N ARG A 90 -9.07 16.75 3.26
CA ARG A 90 -10.38 16.90 3.93
C ARG A 90 -10.32 16.29 5.34
N PRO A 91 -10.65 17.06 6.39
CA PRO A 91 -10.71 16.56 7.77
C PRO A 91 -11.51 15.26 7.94
N LEU A 92 -12.67 15.15 7.28
CA LEU A 92 -13.56 13.98 7.40
C LEU A 92 -12.93 12.71 6.82
N HIS A 93 -12.28 12.79 5.65
CA HIS A 93 -11.55 11.67 5.04
C HIS A 93 -10.39 11.23 5.92
N ARG A 94 -9.65 12.18 6.49
CA ARG A 94 -8.57 11.85 7.40
C ARG A 94 -9.07 11.15 8.66
N ALA A 95 -10.17 11.63 9.25
CA ALA A 95 -10.81 10.99 10.39
C ALA A 95 -11.36 9.59 10.04
N ALA A 96 -11.80 9.36 8.80
CA ALA A 96 -12.27 8.05 8.36
C ALA A 96 -11.21 6.96 8.52
N VAL A 97 -9.95 7.29 8.20
CA VAL A 97 -8.82 6.36 8.25
C VAL A 97 -8.17 6.31 9.64
N PHE A 98 -7.93 7.47 10.27
CA PHE A 98 -7.08 7.57 11.47
C PHE A 98 -7.83 8.04 12.72
N GLY A 99 -9.07 8.47 12.58
CA GLY A 99 -9.85 9.01 13.68
C GLY A 99 -10.73 8.00 14.39
N SER A 100 -11.53 8.51 15.32
CA SER A 100 -12.53 7.77 16.07
C SER A 100 -13.94 8.05 15.53
N SER A 101 -14.89 7.16 15.81
CA SER A 101 -16.29 7.35 15.43
C SER A 101 -16.90 8.62 16.06
N GLN A 102 -16.41 9.04 17.23
CA GLN A 102 -16.80 10.32 17.83
C GLN A 102 -16.28 11.52 17.03
N VAL A 103 -15.05 11.46 16.52
CA VAL A 103 -14.50 12.52 15.65
C VAL A 103 -15.26 12.59 14.32
N ILE A 104 -15.63 11.44 13.75
CA ILE A 104 -16.52 11.41 12.59
C ILE A 104 -17.83 12.15 12.88
N ALA A 105 -18.48 11.88 14.01
CA ALA A 105 -19.72 12.55 14.38
C ALA A 105 -19.54 14.07 14.53
N GLU A 106 -18.42 14.53 15.09
CA GLU A 106 -18.12 15.97 15.21
C GLU A 106 -17.92 16.65 13.86
N LEU A 107 -17.22 16.01 12.93
CA LEU A 107 -16.93 16.57 11.61
C LEU A 107 -18.16 16.49 10.69
N ALA A 108 -18.82 15.34 10.64
CA ALA A 108 -19.96 15.11 9.76
C ALA A 108 -21.14 16.03 10.08
N GLY A 109 -21.30 16.46 11.33
CA GLY A 109 -22.30 17.46 11.72
C GLY A 109 -21.98 18.90 11.31
N ARG A 110 -20.79 19.18 10.76
CA ARG A 110 -20.32 20.52 10.38
C ARG A 110 -19.94 20.67 8.90
N VAL A 111 -19.78 19.58 8.17
CA VAL A 111 -19.57 19.60 6.71
C VAL A 111 -20.88 19.89 5.97
N ALA A 112 -20.78 20.45 4.77
CA ALA A 112 -21.93 20.68 3.90
C ALA A 112 -22.41 19.39 3.20
N ASP A 113 -21.48 18.49 2.91
CA ASP A 113 -21.72 17.21 2.23
C ASP A 113 -20.81 16.13 2.82
N VAL A 114 -21.41 15.10 3.42
CA VAL A 114 -20.69 13.95 4.00
C VAL A 114 -20.09 13.05 2.91
N ASP A 115 -20.66 13.05 1.70
CA ASP A 115 -20.20 12.29 0.54
C ASP A 115 -19.34 13.13 -0.42
N ALA A 116 -18.83 14.28 0.05
CA ALA A 116 -17.88 15.05 -0.71
C ALA A 116 -16.65 14.20 -1.05
N LEU A 117 -16.09 14.44 -2.23
CA LEU A 117 -14.97 13.65 -2.75
C LEU A 117 -13.63 14.27 -2.39
N GLU A 118 -12.67 13.41 -2.07
CA GLU A 118 -11.24 13.69 -2.03
C GLU A 118 -10.55 12.65 -2.91
N ASN A 119 -9.73 13.09 -3.87
CA ASN A 119 -9.04 12.18 -4.80
C ASN A 119 -9.99 11.14 -5.45
N GLY A 120 -11.20 11.57 -5.80
CA GLY A 120 -12.21 10.72 -6.45
C GLY A 120 -13.02 9.81 -5.53
N VAL A 121 -12.75 9.78 -4.22
CA VAL A 121 -13.41 8.87 -3.26
C VAL A 121 -14.07 9.58 -2.08
N THR A 122 -15.08 8.95 -1.47
CA THR A 122 -15.76 9.47 -0.27
C THR A 122 -15.00 9.11 1.00
N ALA A 123 -15.28 9.79 2.11
CA ALA A 123 -14.77 9.39 3.42
C ALA A 123 -15.22 7.96 3.79
N LEU A 124 -16.40 7.53 3.35
CA LEU A 124 -16.92 6.19 3.60
C LEU A 124 -16.13 5.11 2.87
N TRP A 125 -15.70 5.39 1.63
CA TRP A 125 -14.77 4.52 0.90
C TRP A 125 -13.49 4.30 1.68
N GLU A 126 -12.86 5.38 2.14
CA GLU A 126 -11.62 5.35 2.92
C GLU A 126 -11.76 4.52 4.20
N ALA A 127 -12.87 4.68 4.94
CA ALA A 127 -13.14 3.89 6.14
C ALA A 127 -13.26 2.38 5.84
N VAL A 128 -13.95 2.00 4.75
CA VAL A 128 -14.13 0.59 4.37
C VAL A 128 -12.82 -0.03 3.90
N VAL A 129 -12.08 0.64 3.01
CA VAL A 129 -10.78 0.16 2.52
C VAL A 129 -9.81 0.03 3.68
N SER A 130 -9.74 1.03 4.56
CA SER A 130 -8.86 1.03 5.74
C SER A 130 -9.29 0.10 6.89
N ARG A 131 -10.33 -0.72 6.69
CA ARG A 131 -10.86 -1.68 7.66
C ARG A 131 -11.26 -1.02 8.99
N LYS A 132 -11.97 0.12 8.92
CA LYS A 132 -12.48 0.89 10.06
C LYS A 132 -14.01 0.79 10.18
N PRO A 133 -14.56 -0.37 10.63
CA PRO A 133 -16.00 -0.59 10.63
C PRO A 133 -16.77 0.42 11.51
N ASP A 134 -16.22 0.84 12.65
CA ASP A 134 -16.88 1.82 13.52
C ASP A 134 -16.99 3.21 12.88
N ASN A 135 -15.93 3.63 12.18
CA ASN A 135 -15.93 4.90 11.44
C ASN A 135 -16.88 4.82 10.24
N ALA A 136 -16.89 3.69 9.52
CA ALA A 136 -17.80 3.46 8.42
C ALA A 136 -19.27 3.48 8.85
N ARG A 137 -19.60 2.85 10.00
CA ARG A 137 -20.95 2.93 10.59
C ARG A 137 -21.32 4.35 11.02
N ALA A 138 -20.37 5.10 11.59
CA ALA A 138 -20.61 6.49 11.99
C ALA A 138 -20.86 7.41 10.79
N LEU A 139 -20.12 7.23 9.69
CA LEU A 139 -20.33 7.96 8.43
C LEU A 139 -21.70 7.65 7.82
N ALA A 140 -22.08 6.36 7.75
CA ALA A 140 -23.40 5.97 7.27
C ALA A 140 -24.52 6.51 8.16
N ALA A 141 -24.35 6.52 9.49
CA ALA A 141 -25.31 7.12 10.41
C ALA A 141 -25.42 8.65 10.26
N ALA A 142 -24.37 9.30 9.78
CA ALA A 142 -24.35 10.72 9.45
C ALA A 142 -24.90 11.02 8.04
N GLY A 143 -25.32 10.01 7.28
CA GLY A 143 -25.97 10.17 5.98
C GLY A 143 -25.10 9.90 4.76
N ALA A 144 -23.87 9.41 4.94
CA ALA A 144 -23.06 8.92 3.81
C ALA A 144 -23.74 7.73 3.14
N ASP A 145 -23.78 7.70 1.80
CA ASP A 145 -24.38 6.59 1.04
C ASP A 145 -23.40 5.41 0.85
N PRO A 146 -23.61 4.24 1.49
CA PRO A 146 -22.73 3.08 1.31
C PRO A 146 -22.82 2.45 -0.07
N TRP A 147 -23.88 2.72 -0.83
CA TRP A 147 -24.15 2.06 -2.12
C TRP A 147 -23.83 2.95 -3.32
N ARG A 148 -23.33 4.16 -3.08
CA ARG A 148 -22.80 5.04 -4.11
C ARG A 148 -21.58 4.41 -4.80
N PRO A 149 -21.60 4.21 -6.12
CA PRO A 149 -20.44 3.73 -6.86
C PRO A 149 -19.24 4.67 -6.74
N SER A 150 -18.05 4.09 -6.71
CA SER A 150 -16.75 4.73 -6.62
C SER A 150 -15.79 4.06 -7.61
N LEU A 151 -14.58 3.70 -7.20
CA LEU A 151 -13.53 3.17 -8.09
C LEU A 151 -13.95 1.83 -8.71
N GLY A 152 -13.68 1.65 -10.01
CA GLY A 152 -14.05 0.43 -10.74
C GLY A 152 -15.55 0.08 -10.65
N GLY A 153 -16.43 1.05 -10.36
CA GLY A 153 -17.86 0.81 -10.16
C GLY A 153 -18.23 0.13 -8.82
N TRP A 154 -17.27 -0.10 -7.93
CA TRP A 154 -17.53 -0.62 -6.58
C TRP A 154 -18.05 0.48 -5.67
N SER A 155 -19.04 0.16 -4.83
CA SER A 155 -19.42 0.98 -3.69
C SER A 155 -18.75 0.48 -2.40
N PRO A 156 -18.62 1.31 -1.35
CA PRO A 156 -18.12 0.87 -0.05
C PRO A 156 -18.90 -0.32 0.51
N GLY A 157 -20.22 -0.32 0.34
CA GLY A 157 -21.10 -1.41 0.77
C GLY A 157 -20.86 -2.70 0.00
N ARG A 158 -20.70 -2.62 -1.33
CA ARG A 158 -20.43 -3.81 -2.16
C ARG A 158 -19.04 -4.40 -1.87
N LEU A 159 -18.01 -3.57 -1.62
CA LEU A 159 -16.70 -4.05 -1.15
C LEU A 159 -16.81 -4.76 0.20
N ALA A 160 -17.56 -4.20 1.14
CA ALA A 160 -17.74 -4.80 2.46
C ALA A 160 -18.31 -6.23 2.39
N LEU A 161 -19.18 -6.52 1.41
CA LEU A 161 -19.70 -7.88 1.16
C LEU A 161 -18.61 -8.91 0.83
N ALA A 162 -17.53 -8.47 0.18
CA ALA A 162 -16.39 -9.33 -0.18
C ALA A 162 -15.34 -9.40 0.94
N GLY A 163 -15.36 -8.42 1.85
CA GLY A 163 -14.41 -8.28 2.95
C GLY A 163 -14.78 -9.05 4.22
N PRO A 164 -14.07 -8.77 5.33
CA PRO A 164 -14.27 -9.45 6.61
C PRO A 164 -15.54 -9.00 7.36
N THR A 165 -16.21 -7.94 6.91
CA THR A 165 -17.40 -7.36 7.56
C THR A 165 -18.57 -7.28 6.56
N PRO A 166 -19.12 -8.41 6.09
CA PRO A 166 -20.18 -8.43 5.07
C PRO A 166 -21.52 -7.88 5.55
N ASP A 167 -21.71 -7.73 6.87
CA ASP A 167 -22.90 -7.17 7.51
C ASP A 167 -22.70 -5.70 7.95
N LEU A 168 -21.71 -5.01 7.37
CA LEU A 168 -21.37 -3.64 7.75
C LEU A 168 -22.54 -2.67 7.52
N PHE A 169 -23.32 -2.88 6.47
CA PHE A 169 -24.49 -2.08 6.13
C PHE A 169 -25.69 -2.95 5.76
N PRO A 170 -26.94 -2.45 5.91
CA PRO A 170 -28.11 -3.08 5.31
C PRO A 170 -27.95 -3.17 3.78
N VAL A 171 -28.23 -4.35 3.24
CA VAL A 171 -28.07 -4.65 1.80
C VAL A 171 -29.38 -4.37 1.07
N PRO A 172 -29.40 -3.48 0.05
CA PRO A 172 -30.57 -3.23 -0.79
C PRO A 172 -31.03 -4.48 -1.54
N GLU A 173 -32.30 -4.53 -1.89
CA GLU A 173 -32.84 -5.62 -2.70
C GLU A 173 -32.12 -5.68 -4.06
N GLY A 174 -31.64 -6.87 -4.43
CA GLY A 174 -30.92 -7.10 -5.68
C GLY A 174 -29.41 -6.88 -5.61
N GLU A 175 -28.88 -6.27 -4.53
CA GLU A 175 -27.44 -6.12 -4.34
C GLU A 175 -26.81 -7.41 -3.84
N CYS A 176 -25.87 -7.97 -4.62
CA CYS A 176 -25.09 -9.13 -4.24
C CYS A 176 -23.77 -9.22 -5.00
N LEU A 177 -22.85 -10.02 -4.47
CA LEU A 177 -21.68 -10.45 -5.23
C LEU A 177 -22.08 -11.52 -6.24
N THR A 178 -21.52 -11.41 -7.44
CA THR A 178 -21.54 -12.48 -8.44
C THR A 178 -20.82 -13.72 -7.92
N ASP A 179 -21.07 -14.88 -8.54
CA ASP A 179 -20.40 -16.13 -8.16
C ASP A 179 -18.87 -16.03 -8.32
N THR A 180 -18.39 -15.34 -9.35
CA THR A 180 -16.96 -15.09 -9.58
C THR A 180 -16.36 -14.21 -8.47
N GLU A 181 -16.97 -13.07 -8.16
CA GLU A 181 -16.49 -12.18 -7.08
C GLU A 181 -16.47 -12.91 -5.72
N ARG A 182 -17.51 -13.72 -5.45
CA ARG A 182 -17.59 -14.54 -4.23
C ARG A 182 -16.47 -15.58 -4.17
N ALA A 183 -16.18 -16.25 -5.28
CA ALA A 183 -15.08 -17.21 -5.36
C ALA A 183 -13.72 -16.55 -5.13
N VAL A 184 -13.50 -15.35 -5.69
CA VAL A 184 -12.29 -14.55 -5.47
C VAL A 184 -12.15 -14.17 -3.99
N ALA A 185 -13.22 -13.69 -3.35
CA ALA A 185 -13.22 -13.36 -1.93
C ALA A 185 -12.91 -14.57 -1.03
N GLN A 186 -13.52 -15.73 -1.33
CA GLN A 186 -13.27 -16.98 -0.61
C GLN A 186 -11.83 -17.46 -0.76
N GLU A 187 -11.26 -17.37 -1.96
CA GLU A 187 -9.87 -17.74 -2.19
C GLU A 187 -8.89 -16.78 -1.53
N ALA A 188 -9.18 -15.47 -1.53
CA ALA A 188 -8.39 -14.49 -0.81
C ALA A 188 -8.38 -14.77 0.69
N HIS A 189 -9.54 -15.07 1.29
CA HIS A 189 -9.63 -15.46 2.69
C HIS A 189 -8.85 -16.75 2.99
N ARG A 190 -9.02 -17.80 2.17
CA ARG A 190 -8.26 -19.05 2.30
C ARG A 190 -6.75 -18.80 2.26
N LEU A 191 -6.30 -18.05 1.27
CA LEU A 191 -4.88 -17.84 0.99
C LEU A 191 -4.20 -16.99 2.08
N THR A 192 -4.83 -15.88 2.46
CA THR A 192 -4.33 -15.03 3.56
C THR A 192 -4.29 -15.78 4.90
N THR A 193 -5.30 -16.61 5.17
CA THR A 193 -5.31 -17.46 6.37
C THR A 193 -4.21 -18.52 6.34
N ALA A 194 -4.00 -19.19 5.20
CA ALA A 194 -2.97 -20.21 5.05
C ALA A 194 -1.55 -19.64 5.22
N LEU A 195 -1.28 -18.47 4.63
CA LEU A 195 0.01 -17.81 4.75
C LEU A 195 0.22 -17.19 6.14
N GLY A 196 -0.85 -16.77 6.82
CA GLY A 196 -0.76 -16.14 8.14
C GLY A 196 0.01 -14.82 8.10
N THR A 197 0.57 -14.42 9.25
CA THR A 197 1.33 -13.18 9.41
C THR A 197 2.79 -13.48 9.70
N PHE A 198 3.69 -12.84 8.96
CA PHE A 198 5.15 -12.96 9.13
C PHE A 198 5.82 -11.67 8.65
N SER A 199 7.04 -11.41 9.13
CA SER A 199 7.89 -10.34 8.59
C SER A 199 8.60 -10.84 7.34
N TYR A 200 8.67 -10.00 6.31
CA TYR A 200 9.31 -10.32 5.04
C TYR A 200 10.06 -9.12 4.45
N ASP A 201 10.37 -8.10 5.26
CA ASP A 201 11.17 -6.96 4.82
C ASP A 201 12.54 -7.45 4.32
N GLY A 202 12.94 -6.99 3.14
CA GLY A 202 14.16 -7.44 2.45
C GLY A 202 13.98 -8.73 1.65
N THR A 203 12.82 -9.38 1.70
CA THR A 203 12.58 -10.63 0.97
C THR A 203 12.23 -10.35 -0.49
N GLY A 204 12.97 -10.99 -1.40
CA GLY A 204 12.60 -11.17 -2.79
C GLY A 204 11.90 -12.50 -3.00
N LEU A 205 10.89 -12.53 -3.87
CA LEU A 205 10.24 -13.76 -4.29
C LEU A 205 9.76 -13.73 -5.74
N ALA A 206 9.60 -14.91 -6.32
CA ALA A 206 8.89 -15.12 -7.58
C ALA A 206 7.88 -16.25 -7.42
N CYS A 207 6.59 -15.94 -7.59
CA CYS A 207 5.51 -16.91 -7.68
C CYS A 207 5.36 -17.36 -9.14
N VAL A 208 5.56 -18.65 -9.43
CA VAL A 208 5.58 -19.17 -10.81
C VAL A 208 4.48 -20.20 -11.02
N ALA A 209 3.60 -19.94 -11.99
CA ALA A 209 2.47 -20.81 -12.27
C ALA A 209 2.89 -22.11 -12.98
N GLY A 210 2.29 -23.23 -12.57
CA GLY A 210 2.26 -24.48 -13.34
C GLY A 210 3.55 -25.29 -13.43
N ILE A 211 4.63 -24.88 -12.76
CA ILE A 211 5.89 -25.63 -12.70
C ILE A 211 6.27 -25.94 -11.26
N ASP A 212 6.91 -27.08 -11.03
CA ASP A 212 7.43 -27.45 -9.71
C ASP A 212 8.85 -26.90 -9.48
N ALA A 213 9.39 -27.13 -8.28
CA ALA A 213 10.74 -26.70 -7.93
C ALA A 213 11.80 -27.29 -8.87
N ALA A 214 11.69 -28.56 -9.27
CA ALA A 214 12.68 -29.21 -10.12
C ALA A 214 12.75 -28.56 -11.52
N GLU A 215 11.60 -28.24 -12.10
CA GLU A 215 11.52 -27.53 -13.38
C GLU A 215 12.03 -26.08 -13.25
N ALA A 216 11.75 -25.40 -12.14
CA ALA A 216 12.31 -24.07 -11.87
C ALA A 216 13.85 -24.12 -11.80
N VAL A 217 14.43 -25.07 -11.07
CA VAL A 217 15.89 -25.28 -11.00
C VAL A 217 16.47 -25.55 -12.39
N ARG A 218 15.81 -26.37 -13.20
CA ARG A 218 16.23 -26.67 -14.58
C ARG A 218 16.22 -25.43 -15.47
N ARG A 219 15.17 -24.61 -15.42
CA ARG A 219 15.06 -23.35 -16.19
C ARG A 219 16.11 -22.33 -15.77
N LEU A 220 16.40 -22.27 -14.47
CA LEU A 220 17.43 -21.41 -13.92
C LEU A 220 18.85 -21.95 -14.17
N GLN A 221 19.01 -23.19 -14.62
CA GLN A 221 20.33 -23.83 -14.81
C GLN A 221 21.19 -23.72 -13.53
N ALA A 222 20.53 -23.82 -12.38
CA ALA A 222 21.14 -23.59 -11.09
C ALA A 222 21.70 -24.90 -10.50
N VAL A 223 22.65 -24.77 -9.57
CA VAL A 223 23.27 -25.91 -8.89
C VAL A 223 22.70 -26.04 -7.49
N LEU A 224 22.44 -27.27 -7.03
CA LEU A 224 21.98 -27.53 -5.66
C LEU A 224 23.09 -27.22 -4.64
N MET A 225 22.73 -26.52 -3.57
CA MET A 225 23.63 -26.20 -2.47
C MET A 225 23.62 -27.29 -1.39
N ALA A 226 24.77 -27.50 -0.76
CA ALA A 226 24.87 -28.35 0.43
C ALA A 226 24.25 -27.64 1.64
N HIS A 227 23.65 -28.40 2.56
CA HIS A 227 22.91 -27.81 3.69
C HIS A 227 23.84 -27.05 4.63
N GLU A 228 25.06 -27.55 4.84
CA GLU A 228 26.06 -26.98 5.75
C GLU A 228 26.48 -25.56 5.33
N VAL A 229 26.61 -25.31 4.03
CA VAL A 229 26.96 -23.98 3.49
C VAL A 229 25.81 -22.99 3.67
N ILE A 230 24.58 -23.49 3.65
CA ILE A 230 23.39 -22.66 3.82
C ILE A 230 23.15 -22.33 5.28
N ASP A 231 23.36 -23.28 6.19
CA ASP A 231 23.21 -23.03 7.62
C ASP A 231 24.14 -21.90 8.07
N GLU A 232 25.41 -21.90 7.61
CA GLU A 232 26.36 -20.80 7.84
C GLU A 232 25.88 -19.45 7.26
N LEU A 233 25.34 -19.45 6.04
CA LEU A 233 24.79 -18.24 5.41
C LEU A 233 23.54 -17.71 6.11
N LEU A 234 22.67 -18.59 6.60
CA LEU A 234 21.45 -18.20 7.31
C LEU A 234 21.75 -17.65 8.71
N GLU A 235 22.86 -18.07 9.33
CA GLU A 235 23.34 -17.53 10.60
C GLU A 235 23.88 -16.10 10.45
N ASP A 236 24.69 -15.82 9.42
CA ASP A 236 25.17 -14.47 9.11
C ASP A 236 25.21 -14.16 7.60
N PRO A 237 24.10 -13.69 7.01
CA PRO A 237 24.02 -13.43 5.57
C PRO A 237 24.83 -12.21 5.13
N TYR A 238 25.27 -11.35 6.06
CA TYR A 238 26.00 -10.12 5.77
C TYR A 238 27.53 -10.29 5.87
N GLU A 239 28.01 -11.41 6.42
CA GLU A 239 29.43 -11.79 6.38
C GLU A 239 29.86 -12.33 5.01
N TYR A 240 28.92 -12.82 4.21
CA TYR A 240 29.17 -13.26 2.84
C TYR A 240 29.31 -12.07 1.88
N ASP A 241 30.10 -12.27 0.83
CA ASP A 241 30.15 -11.31 -0.28
C ASP A 241 28.76 -11.13 -0.86
N ALA A 242 28.30 -9.86 -0.95
CA ALA A 242 26.94 -9.54 -1.35
C ALA A 242 26.61 -10.06 -2.77
N ASP A 243 27.58 -10.09 -3.68
CA ASP A 243 27.36 -10.58 -5.05
C ASP A 243 27.31 -12.12 -5.09
N GLU A 244 27.87 -12.81 -4.10
CA GLU A 244 27.79 -14.26 -3.96
C GLU A 244 26.49 -14.68 -3.27
N SER A 245 26.13 -14.06 -2.14
CA SER A 245 24.90 -14.38 -1.42
C SER A 245 23.64 -14.02 -2.21
N LEU A 246 23.68 -13.00 -3.06
CA LEU A 246 22.59 -12.65 -3.97
C LEU A 246 22.28 -13.75 -5.00
N ARG A 247 23.23 -14.65 -5.31
CA ARG A 247 22.96 -15.75 -6.25
C ARG A 247 22.31 -16.95 -5.59
N ILE A 248 22.16 -16.96 -4.27
CA ILE A 248 21.60 -18.08 -3.52
C ILE A 248 20.12 -17.83 -3.29
N VAL A 249 19.26 -18.72 -3.80
CA VAL A 249 17.81 -18.63 -3.66
C VAL A 249 17.22 -19.98 -3.23
N GLY A 250 16.13 -19.95 -2.47
CA GLY A 250 15.33 -21.11 -2.12
C GLY A 250 14.26 -21.36 -3.17
N VAL A 251 13.91 -22.62 -3.42
CA VAL A 251 12.80 -23.00 -4.30
C VAL A 251 11.89 -24.00 -3.60
N THR A 252 10.58 -23.74 -3.62
CA THR A 252 9.58 -24.59 -2.98
C THR A 252 8.40 -24.86 -3.90
N SER A 253 8.05 -26.13 -4.08
CA SER A 253 6.83 -26.54 -4.79
C SER A 253 5.61 -26.28 -3.91
N VAL A 254 4.57 -25.70 -4.49
CA VAL A 254 3.28 -25.47 -3.83
C VAL A 254 2.15 -25.89 -4.78
N PRO A 255 0.94 -26.19 -4.31
CA PRO A 255 -0.17 -26.47 -5.21
C PRO A 255 -0.34 -25.32 -6.22
N GLY A 256 -0.38 -25.65 -7.51
CA GLY A 256 -0.47 -24.68 -8.60
C GLY A 256 0.86 -24.21 -9.19
N GLY A 257 2.02 -24.53 -8.58
CA GLY A 257 3.32 -24.15 -9.14
C GLY A 257 4.47 -24.17 -8.12
N CYS A 258 5.31 -23.13 -8.13
CA CYS A 258 6.40 -23.00 -7.17
C CYS A 258 6.63 -21.55 -6.73
N ILE A 259 7.30 -21.39 -5.60
CA ILE A 259 7.78 -20.11 -5.08
C ILE A 259 9.30 -20.17 -5.02
N VAL A 260 9.96 -19.20 -5.65
CA VAL A 260 11.39 -18.93 -5.48
C VAL A 260 11.54 -17.80 -4.48
N THR A 261 12.35 -17.95 -3.44
CA THR A 261 12.52 -16.94 -2.37
C THR A 261 13.97 -16.65 -2.05
N GLN A 262 14.20 -15.43 -1.58
CA GLN A 262 15.47 -14.99 -1.01
C GLN A 262 15.17 -14.03 0.14
N PRO A 263 15.35 -14.45 1.41
CA PRO A 263 15.00 -13.62 2.57
C PRO A 263 15.81 -12.32 2.70
N TRP A 264 16.99 -12.24 2.10
CA TRP A 264 17.96 -11.13 2.25
C TRP A 264 18.20 -10.32 0.97
N GLY A 265 17.42 -10.54 -0.09
CA GLY A 265 17.70 -9.88 -1.36
C GLY A 265 16.62 -10.02 -2.42
N TYR A 266 16.83 -9.33 -3.54
CA TYR A 266 15.85 -9.16 -4.61
C TYR A 266 16.06 -10.13 -5.79
N ALA A 267 16.98 -11.09 -5.69
CA ALA A 267 17.37 -11.94 -6.81
C ALA A 267 16.19 -12.63 -7.53
N PRO A 268 15.16 -13.17 -6.81
CA PRO A 268 14.01 -13.78 -7.47
C PRO A 268 13.22 -12.83 -8.38
N GLN A 269 13.22 -11.52 -8.07
CA GLN A 269 12.51 -10.49 -8.83
C GLN A 269 13.31 -9.99 -10.05
N MET A 270 14.60 -10.33 -10.17
CA MET A 270 15.43 -9.83 -11.27
C MET A 270 14.84 -10.25 -12.63
N PRO A 271 14.79 -9.35 -13.64
CA PRO A 271 14.19 -9.64 -14.94
C PRO A 271 14.67 -10.94 -15.57
N GLY A 272 15.97 -11.20 -15.58
CA GLY A 272 16.55 -12.42 -16.13
C GLY A 272 16.17 -13.70 -15.38
N VAL A 273 15.81 -13.61 -14.10
CA VAL A 273 15.26 -14.74 -13.33
C VAL A 273 13.80 -14.95 -13.74
N LEU A 274 13.00 -13.88 -13.75
CA LEU A 274 11.57 -13.95 -14.09
C LEU A 274 11.32 -14.41 -15.53
N THR A 275 12.08 -13.96 -16.52
CA THR A 275 11.91 -14.40 -17.92
C THR A 275 12.22 -15.89 -18.10
N ARG A 276 13.26 -16.41 -17.44
CA ARG A 276 13.58 -17.84 -17.46
C ARG A 276 12.47 -18.68 -16.80
N LEU A 277 11.94 -18.21 -15.67
CA LEU A 277 10.88 -18.91 -14.96
C LEU A 277 9.54 -18.87 -15.71
N SER A 278 9.22 -17.77 -16.39
CA SER A 278 7.94 -17.57 -17.08
C SER A 278 7.81 -18.22 -18.46
N THR A 279 8.83 -18.88 -19.02
CA THR A 279 8.72 -19.48 -20.38
C THR A 279 7.51 -20.44 -20.48
N GLY A 280 6.56 -20.18 -21.37
CA GLY A 280 5.32 -20.95 -21.50
C GLY A 280 4.37 -20.87 -20.29
N THR A 281 4.55 -19.91 -19.37
CA THR A 281 3.72 -19.70 -18.18
C THR A 281 3.72 -18.23 -17.75
N VAL A 282 3.29 -17.93 -16.53
CA VAL A 282 3.34 -16.60 -15.91
C VAL A 282 4.02 -16.66 -14.55
N CYS A 283 4.72 -15.59 -14.19
CA CYS A 283 5.19 -15.37 -12.83
C CYS A 283 4.94 -13.93 -12.36
N TYR A 284 4.80 -13.81 -11.05
CA TYR A 284 4.76 -12.54 -10.35
C TYR A 284 6.01 -12.42 -9.47
N GLY A 285 6.83 -11.42 -9.74
CA GLY A 285 7.98 -11.06 -8.91
C GLY A 285 7.57 -10.06 -7.84
N LEU A 286 8.13 -10.20 -6.63
CA LEU A 286 7.99 -9.25 -5.54
C LEU A 286 9.36 -9.02 -4.92
N TYR A 287 9.67 -7.77 -4.62
CA TYR A 287 10.70 -7.40 -3.67
C TYR A 287 10.10 -6.49 -2.60
N ALA A 288 10.12 -6.95 -1.35
CA ALA A 288 9.69 -6.18 -0.20
C ALA A 288 10.82 -5.26 0.25
N ASN A 289 10.99 -4.14 -0.45
CA ASN A 289 12.12 -3.24 -0.25
C ASN A 289 11.97 -2.46 1.06
N PRO A 290 12.89 -2.61 2.04
CA PRO A 290 12.81 -1.90 3.32
C PRO A 290 12.83 -0.37 3.18
N LYS A 291 13.30 0.16 2.03
CA LYS A 291 13.42 1.60 1.79
C LYS A 291 12.18 2.21 1.13
N SER A 292 11.53 1.49 0.22
CA SER A 292 10.49 2.04 -0.65
C SER A 292 9.19 1.23 -0.67
N GLY A 293 9.10 0.16 0.11
CA GLY A 293 7.94 -0.72 0.17
C GLY A 293 7.96 -1.82 -0.89
N ASN A 294 6.79 -2.46 -1.09
CA ASN A 294 6.65 -3.62 -1.96
C ASN A 294 6.67 -3.23 -3.44
N GLN A 295 7.58 -3.85 -4.19
CA GLN A 295 7.75 -3.65 -5.63
C GLN A 295 7.40 -4.93 -6.38
N GLY A 296 6.47 -4.85 -7.31
CA GLY A 296 5.98 -5.98 -8.10
C GLY A 296 6.41 -5.93 -9.55
N SER A 297 6.49 -7.10 -10.17
CA SER A 297 6.73 -7.26 -11.60
C SER A 297 5.98 -8.47 -12.14
N ILE A 298 5.56 -8.40 -13.41
CA ILE A 298 4.88 -9.48 -14.11
C ILE A 298 5.77 -9.91 -15.27
N ALA A 299 6.02 -11.22 -15.37
CA ALA A 299 6.60 -11.80 -16.56
C ALA A 299 5.75 -12.94 -17.10
N ARG A 300 5.62 -13.01 -18.41
CA ARG A 300 4.83 -14.01 -19.13
C ARG A 300 5.59 -14.44 -20.36
N ASP A 301 5.63 -15.76 -20.55
CA ASP A 301 6.26 -16.39 -21.72
C ASP A 301 7.67 -15.86 -22.04
N GLY A 302 8.47 -15.62 -21.00
CA GLY A 302 9.84 -15.14 -21.17
C GLY A 302 10.00 -13.64 -21.40
N ALA A 303 8.94 -12.84 -21.27
CA ALA A 303 8.99 -11.39 -21.38
C ALA A 303 8.45 -10.71 -20.10
N VAL A 304 9.07 -9.60 -19.69
CA VAL A 304 8.53 -8.74 -18.62
C VAL A 304 7.44 -7.86 -19.21
N GLU A 305 6.21 -7.98 -18.69
CA GLU A 305 5.03 -7.22 -19.16
C GLU A 305 4.73 -6.01 -18.26
N GLY A 306 5.13 -6.06 -16.99
CA GLY A 306 4.87 -4.99 -16.01
C GLY A 306 5.94 -4.92 -14.94
N TRP A 307 6.21 -3.72 -14.45
CA TRP A 307 7.21 -3.42 -13.42
C TRP A 307 6.75 -2.23 -12.58
N ASP A 308 7.36 -2.06 -11.40
CA ASP A 308 6.97 -1.03 -10.41
C ASP A 308 5.50 -1.13 -9.96
N LEU A 309 4.98 -2.35 -9.90
CA LEU A 309 3.64 -2.62 -9.39
C LEU A 309 3.65 -2.58 -7.86
N HIS A 310 2.51 -2.34 -7.22
CA HIS A 310 2.43 -2.13 -5.77
C HIS A 310 1.56 -3.22 -5.11
N PRO A 311 2.00 -4.50 -5.11
CA PRO A 311 1.22 -5.59 -4.55
C PRO A 311 0.93 -5.35 -3.06
N GLY A 312 -0.31 -5.61 -2.65
CA GLY A 312 -0.79 -5.32 -1.29
C GLY A 312 -1.09 -3.84 -1.03
N GLY A 313 -1.00 -2.96 -2.04
CA GLY A 313 -1.55 -1.61 -2.00
C GLY A 313 -3.08 -1.59 -1.98
N GLY A 314 -3.65 -0.41 -1.72
CA GLY A 314 -5.09 -0.17 -1.86
C GLY A 314 -5.50 0.06 -3.33
N PRO A 315 -6.82 0.06 -3.62
CA PRO A 315 -7.33 0.35 -4.96
C PRO A 315 -6.99 1.78 -5.44
N ASN A 316 -6.77 1.94 -6.75
CA ASN A 316 -6.46 3.23 -7.40
C ASN A 316 -7.54 3.68 -8.39
N GLU A 317 -7.51 4.95 -8.79
CA GLU A 317 -8.54 5.58 -9.64
C GLU A 317 -8.68 4.97 -11.05
N HIS A 318 -7.63 4.33 -11.54
CA HIS A 318 -7.59 3.72 -12.87
C HIS A 318 -7.75 2.20 -12.86
N ASP A 319 -7.93 1.61 -11.67
CA ASP A 319 -8.10 0.17 -11.54
C ASP A 319 -9.43 -0.29 -12.16
N THR A 320 -9.37 -1.41 -12.88
CA THR A 320 -10.55 -2.16 -13.32
C THR A 320 -11.37 -2.68 -12.12
N PRO A 321 -12.65 -3.06 -12.31
CA PRO A 321 -13.44 -3.65 -11.23
C PRO A 321 -12.77 -4.85 -10.56
N GLU A 322 -12.09 -5.69 -11.35
CA GLU A 322 -11.35 -6.86 -10.86
C GLU A 322 -10.13 -6.45 -10.02
N GLU A 323 -9.36 -5.47 -10.49
CA GLU A 323 -8.19 -4.95 -9.77
C GLU A 323 -8.58 -4.30 -8.44
N VAL A 324 -9.66 -3.51 -8.42
CA VAL A 324 -10.21 -2.91 -7.18
C VAL A 324 -10.53 -3.99 -6.15
N LEU A 325 -11.22 -5.06 -6.56
CA LEU A 325 -11.58 -6.16 -5.67
C LEU A 325 -10.34 -6.87 -5.14
N VAL A 326 -9.40 -7.23 -6.02
CA VAL A 326 -8.16 -7.94 -5.65
C VAL A 326 -7.31 -7.10 -4.72
N SER A 327 -7.09 -5.81 -5.02
CA SER A 327 -6.35 -4.87 -4.17
C SER A 327 -7.00 -4.70 -2.80
N TYR A 328 -8.32 -4.57 -2.74
CA TYR A 328 -9.05 -4.51 -1.47
C TYR A 328 -8.88 -5.79 -0.63
N LEU A 329 -8.99 -6.97 -1.26
CA LEU A 329 -8.94 -8.26 -0.57
C LEU A 329 -7.53 -8.58 -0.04
N TYR A 330 -6.50 -8.26 -0.81
CA TYR A 330 -5.10 -8.54 -0.46
C TYR A 330 -4.34 -7.32 0.09
N GLN A 331 -5.03 -6.26 0.47
CA GLN A 331 -4.40 -5.09 1.07
C GLN A 331 -3.54 -5.48 2.28
N GLY A 332 -2.29 -4.99 2.32
CA GLY A 332 -1.28 -5.36 3.30
C GLY A 332 -0.68 -6.77 3.14
N ASN A 333 -1.12 -7.57 2.16
CA ASN A 333 -0.75 -8.97 1.98
C ASN A 333 -0.11 -9.20 0.59
N ALA A 334 1.02 -8.54 0.32
CA ALA A 334 1.70 -8.56 -0.99
C ALA A 334 2.10 -9.97 -1.46
N VAL A 335 2.50 -10.84 -0.53
CA VAL A 335 2.84 -12.24 -0.84
C VAL A 335 1.61 -13.03 -1.29
N ALA A 336 0.47 -12.83 -0.60
CA ALA A 336 -0.79 -13.47 -0.97
C ALA A 336 -1.30 -12.95 -2.32
N TYR A 337 -1.18 -11.64 -2.58
CA TYR A 337 -1.46 -11.05 -3.89
C TYR A 337 -0.63 -11.72 -5.00
N SER A 338 0.68 -11.86 -4.78
CA SER A 338 1.62 -12.46 -5.74
C SER A 338 1.28 -13.92 -6.04
N CYS A 339 0.94 -14.69 -5.00
CA CYS A 339 0.48 -16.06 -5.14
C CYS A 339 -0.83 -16.15 -5.92
N ALA A 340 -1.81 -15.29 -5.60
CA ALA A 340 -3.11 -15.27 -6.25
C ALA A 340 -3.01 -14.93 -7.73
N PHE A 341 -2.18 -13.94 -8.08
CA PHE A 341 -1.92 -13.57 -9.48
C PHE A 341 -1.37 -14.75 -10.29
N ALA A 342 -0.42 -15.49 -9.72
CA ALA A 342 0.17 -16.66 -10.36
C ALA A 342 -0.69 -17.93 -10.24
N GLY A 343 -1.88 -17.86 -9.62
CA GLY A 343 -2.76 -19.02 -9.42
C GLY A 343 -2.21 -20.07 -8.45
N LEU A 344 -1.28 -19.68 -7.58
CA LEU A 344 -0.71 -20.55 -6.56
C LEU A 344 -1.65 -20.71 -5.38
N ARG A 345 -1.67 -21.91 -4.82
CA ARG A 345 -2.53 -22.29 -3.69
C ARG A 345 -1.73 -22.93 -2.55
N PRO A 346 -0.73 -22.22 -1.97
CA PRO A 346 -0.03 -22.72 -0.80
C PRO A 346 -1.01 -23.03 0.34
N THR A 347 -0.64 -24.03 1.15
CA THR A 347 -1.40 -24.50 2.32
C THR A 347 -0.88 -23.94 3.64
N ASP A 348 0.33 -23.36 3.61
CA ASP A 348 1.04 -22.75 4.72
C ASP A 348 2.05 -21.72 4.18
N ALA A 349 2.80 -21.08 5.08
CA ALA A 349 3.82 -20.09 4.73
C ALA A 349 5.18 -20.69 4.33
N ARG A 350 5.40 -22.00 4.40
CA ARG A 350 6.74 -22.64 4.28
C ARG A 350 7.43 -22.27 2.96
N GLY A 351 6.67 -22.17 1.87
CA GLY A 351 7.22 -21.78 0.57
C GLY A 351 7.80 -20.37 0.54
N VAL A 352 7.50 -19.55 1.54
CA VAL A 352 7.97 -18.16 1.67
C VAL A 352 8.99 -18.04 2.80
N VAL A 353 8.64 -18.51 4.00
CA VAL A 353 9.47 -18.35 5.22
C VAL A 353 10.51 -19.46 5.41
N GLY A 354 10.39 -20.53 4.63
CA GLY A 354 11.30 -21.68 4.67
C GLY A 354 10.95 -22.74 5.73
N PRO A 355 11.73 -23.84 5.78
CA PRO A 355 12.82 -24.14 4.85
C PRO A 355 12.30 -24.51 3.44
N PRO A 356 13.01 -24.12 2.36
CA PRO A 356 12.61 -24.46 1.00
C PRO A 356 12.86 -25.95 0.69
N ASP A 357 12.33 -26.44 -0.45
CA ASP A 357 12.62 -27.81 -0.91
C ASP A 357 14.09 -27.98 -1.29
N ALA A 358 14.68 -26.92 -1.86
CA ALA A 358 16.10 -26.86 -2.19
C ALA A 358 16.61 -25.43 -2.14
N TRP A 359 17.87 -25.28 -1.72
CA TRP A 359 18.66 -24.09 -1.96
C TRP A 359 19.49 -24.28 -3.23
N ILE A 360 19.54 -23.25 -4.07
CA ILE A 360 20.27 -23.28 -5.33
C ILE A 360 21.16 -22.05 -5.51
N GLU A 361 22.30 -22.24 -6.16
CA GLU A 361 23.13 -21.14 -6.67
C GLU A 361 22.81 -20.89 -8.14
N LEU A 362 22.38 -19.65 -8.42
CA LEU A 362 22.21 -19.12 -9.76
C LEU A 362 23.59 -18.95 -10.44
N PRO A 363 23.77 -19.34 -11.71
CA PRO A 363 25.05 -19.16 -12.40
C PRO A 363 25.37 -17.67 -12.61
N ARG A 364 26.66 -17.33 -12.71
CA ARG A 364 27.11 -15.96 -12.96
C ARG A 364 26.69 -15.48 -14.36
N ARG A 365 25.84 -14.45 -14.42
CA ARG A 365 25.41 -13.76 -15.64
C ARG A 365 24.75 -12.42 -15.30
N ASP A 366 24.52 -11.61 -16.33
CA ASP A 366 23.67 -10.43 -16.21
C ASP A 366 22.20 -10.89 -16.08
N TYR A 367 21.59 -10.52 -14.96
CA TYR A 367 20.17 -10.78 -14.66
C TYR A 367 19.30 -9.53 -14.82
N TRP A 368 19.89 -8.39 -15.18
CA TRP A 368 19.16 -7.16 -15.49
C TRP A 368 18.93 -7.01 -17.00
N GLY A 369 19.89 -7.47 -17.82
CA GLY A 369 19.67 -7.74 -19.24
C GLY A 369 18.80 -8.99 -19.44
N HIS A 370 17.66 -8.85 -20.13
CA HIS A 370 16.72 -9.93 -20.42
C HIS A 370 16.49 -10.11 -21.91
#